data_AF-A0AAP2Z2X9-F1
#
_entry.id   AF-A0AAP2Z2X9-F1
#
_cell.length_a   1.000
_cell.length_b   1.000
_cell.length_c   1.000
_cell.angle_alpha   90.00
_cell.angle_beta   90.00
_cell.angle_gamma   90.00
#
_symmetry.space_group_name_H-M   'P 1'
#
loop_
_entity.id
_entity.type
_entity.pdbx_description
1 polymer ?
#
loop_
_entity_poly.entity_id
_entity_poly.type
_entity_poly.pdbx_seq_one_letter_code
_entity_poly.pdbx_strand_id
1 'polypeptide(L)'
;MPPDQNPIPRERLPPAWGLADHCDEYIQYRRNRPSIELIAAQTDADSSHPVLGLERCWELRYRYPVGEVPVADSVGRVSTRHAALEGLLECMHRVHDRVEDLHDPLEIQAVLDGVTLGNFVPDGTSKVP
;
A
#
# COMPACT_ATOMS: atom_id res chain seq x y z
N MET A 1 22.89 -9.28 8.89
CA MET A 1 21.66 -10.04 8.60
C MET A 1 21.15 -9.54 7.26
N PRO A 2 20.93 -10.38 6.24
CA PRO A 2 20.15 -9.89 5.10
C PRO A 2 18.74 -9.62 5.67
N PRO A 3 18.19 -8.41 5.53
CA PRO A 3 16.78 -8.25 5.83
C PRO A 3 16.03 -9.18 4.87
N ASP A 4 14.99 -9.86 5.36
CA ASP A 4 14.09 -10.65 4.54
C ASP A 4 13.49 -9.73 3.45
N GLN A 5 14.17 -9.69 2.30
CA GLN A 5 13.90 -8.82 1.14
C GLN A 5 12.89 -9.47 0.17
N ASN A 6 12.30 -10.58 0.56
CA ASN A 6 11.45 -11.36 -0.33
C ASN A 6 10.01 -10.81 -0.34
N PRO A 7 9.30 -10.91 -1.46
CA PRO A 7 7.86 -10.66 -1.49
C PRO A 7 7.13 -11.54 -0.47
N ILE A 8 5.93 -11.13 -0.07
CA ILE A 8 5.07 -11.89 0.84
C ILE A 8 4.85 -13.28 0.22
N PRO A 9 5.15 -14.36 0.95
CA PRO A 9 4.93 -15.70 0.43
C PRO A 9 3.44 -15.91 0.16
N ARG A 10 3.13 -16.62 -0.93
CA ARG A 10 1.74 -16.87 -1.37
C ARG A 10 0.86 -17.47 -0.27
N GLU A 11 1.45 -18.25 0.63
CA GLU A 11 0.81 -18.91 1.76
C GLU A 11 0.23 -17.93 2.78
N ARG A 12 0.80 -16.71 2.87
CA ARG A 12 0.33 -15.63 3.74
C ARG A 12 -0.69 -14.72 3.05
N LEU A 13 -0.84 -14.79 1.72
CA LEU A 13 -1.74 -13.92 0.99
C LEU A 13 -3.20 -14.35 1.21
N PRO A 14 -4.14 -13.40 1.36
CA PRO A 14 -5.55 -13.73 1.35
C PRO A 14 -5.98 -14.31 -0.02
N PRO A 15 -7.08 -15.07 -0.09
CA PRO A 15 -7.59 -15.63 -1.34
C PRO A 15 -7.75 -14.58 -2.45
N ALA A 16 -7.47 -15.01 -3.68
CA ALA A 16 -7.54 -14.22 -4.92
C ALA A 16 -6.52 -13.08 -5.06
N TRP A 17 -5.61 -12.89 -4.11
CA TRP A 17 -4.42 -12.05 -4.25
C TRP A 17 -3.25 -12.82 -4.85
N GLY A 18 -2.42 -12.12 -5.61
CA GLY A 18 -1.17 -12.66 -6.13
C GLY A 18 -0.16 -11.56 -6.41
N LEU A 19 1.12 -11.92 -6.36
CA LEU A 19 2.19 -11.04 -6.78
C LEU A 19 2.05 -10.77 -8.29
N ALA A 20 1.96 -9.50 -8.66
CA ALA A 20 1.86 -9.07 -10.05
C ALA A 20 3.23 -8.67 -10.59
N ASP A 21 4.01 -7.93 -9.81
CA ASP A 21 5.35 -7.48 -10.19
C ASP A 21 6.18 -7.13 -8.94
N HIS A 22 7.51 -7.20 -9.03
CA HIS A 22 8.41 -6.77 -7.96
C HIS A 22 9.83 -6.47 -8.45
N CYS A 23 10.46 -5.48 -7.81
CA CYS A 23 11.89 -5.22 -7.83
C CYS A 23 12.33 -4.66 -6.45
N ASP A 24 13.55 -4.11 -6.38
CA ASP A 24 14.10 -3.55 -5.15
C ASP A 24 13.35 -2.32 -4.65
N GLU A 25 12.82 -1.50 -5.56
CA GLU A 25 12.17 -0.22 -5.29
C GLU A 25 10.64 -0.25 -5.51
N TYR A 26 10.09 -1.41 -5.87
CA TYR A 26 8.68 -1.55 -6.25
C TYR A 26 8.14 -2.94 -5.94
N ILE A 27 6.91 -3.01 -5.43
CA ILE A 27 6.21 -4.27 -5.18
C ILE A 27 4.73 -4.08 -5.48
N GLN A 28 4.16 -4.97 -6.28
CA GLN A 28 2.76 -4.91 -6.66
C GLN A 28 2.07 -6.25 -6.45
N TYR A 29 0.91 -6.19 -5.79
CA TYR A 29 -0.04 -7.30 -5.69
C TYR A 29 -1.31 -6.94 -6.42
N ARG A 30 -1.91 -7.93 -7.07
CA ARG A 30 -3.20 -7.78 -7.75
C ARG A 30 -4.19 -8.77 -7.22
N ARG A 31 -5.42 -8.31 -7.08
CA ARG A 31 -6.61 -9.13 -6.88
C ARG A 31 -7.42 -9.21 -8.18
N ASN A 32 -7.94 -10.38 -8.50
CA ASN A 32 -8.63 -10.59 -9.78
C ASN A 32 -10.07 -10.06 -9.81
N ARG A 33 -10.84 -10.07 -8.70
CA ARG A 33 -12.28 -9.66 -8.71
C ARG A 33 -12.85 -9.16 -7.37
N PRO A 34 -13.12 -7.84 -7.19
CA PRO A 34 -12.79 -6.73 -8.09
C PRO A 34 -11.31 -6.63 -8.43
N SER A 35 -11.03 -6.05 -9.61
CA SER A 35 -9.67 -5.79 -10.09
C SER A 35 -9.09 -4.64 -9.27
N ILE A 36 -8.26 -4.99 -8.28
CA ILE A 36 -7.60 -4.04 -7.39
C ILE A 36 -6.11 -4.35 -7.41
N GLU A 37 -5.30 -3.31 -7.52
CA GLU A 37 -3.85 -3.38 -7.42
C GLU A 37 -3.42 -2.66 -6.15
N LEU A 38 -2.57 -3.30 -5.35
CA LEU A 38 -1.90 -2.68 -4.21
C LEU A 38 -0.41 -2.60 -4.51
N ILE A 39 0.14 -1.41 -4.38
CA ILE A 39 1.47 -1.06 -4.83
C ILE A 39 2.22 -0.45 -3.65
N ALA A 40 3.43 -0.92 -3.39
CA ALA A 40 4.42 -0.20 -2.59
C ALA A 40 5.54 0.23 -3.51
N ALA A 41 5.78 1.54 -3.60
CA ALA A 41 6.85 2.11 -4.41
C ALA A 41 7.76 2.96 -3.54
N GLN A 42 9.06 2.84 -3.73
CA GLN A 42 10.00 3.76 -3.12
C GLN A 42 9.81 5.14 -3.77
N THR A 43 9.67 6.16 -2.94
CA THR A 43 9.61 7.56 -3.36
C THR A 43 10.63 8.35 -2.56
N ASP A 44 11.10 9.44 -3.15
CA ASP A 44 11.78 10.46 -2.38
C ASP A 44 10.83 10.91 -1.27
N ALA A 45 11.34 10.96 -0.04
CA ALA A 45 10.61 11.65 1.01
C ALA A 45 10.67 13.12 0.64
N ASP A 46 9.57 13.67 0.11
CA ASP A 46 9.44 15.08 -0.30
C ASP A 46 10.14 15.96 0.75
N SER A 47 11.33 16.44 0.41
CA SER A 47 12.18 17.21 1.31
C SER A 47 12.41 16.55 2.68
N SER A 48 13.30 15.56 2.77
CA SER A 48 14.00 15.13 4.01
C SER A 48 13.26 15.56 5.27
N HIS A 49 12.20 14.84 5.67
CA HIS A 49 11.40 15.25 6.83
C HIS A 49 12.37 15.59 7.97
N PRO A 50 12.48 16.87 8.39
CA PRO A 50 13.58 17.30 9.25
C PRO A 50 13.53 16.62 10.62
N VAL A 51 12.38 16.02 10.95
CA VAL A 51 12.12 15.24 12.16
C VAL A 51 12.68 13.81 12.08
N LEU A 52 12.74 13.21 10.89
CA LEU A 52 13.13 11.79 10.72
C LEU A 52 14.44 11.60 9.95
N GLY A 53 14.92 12.61 9.21
CA GLY A 53 16.19 12.54 8.46
C GLY A 53 16.20 11.46 7.36
N LEU A 54 15.03 11.08 6.86
CA LEU A 54 14.89 10.03 5.84
C LEU A 54 15.03 10.64 4.45
N GLU A 55 15.95 10.12 3.64
CA GLU A 55 16.12 10.49 2.23
C GLU A 55 15.08 9.80 1.33
N ARG A 56 14.63 8.61 1.72
CA ARG A 56 13.67 7.80 0.95
C ARG A 56 12.61 7.20 1.87
N CYS A 57 11.41 7.02 1.34
CA CYS A 57 10.34 6.29 2.00
C CYS A 57 9.61 5.39 0.99
N TRP A 58 8.70 4.57 1.49
CA TRP A 58 7.83 3.72 0.68
C TRP A 58 6.42 4.27 0.73
N GLU A 59 5.85 4.60 -0.41
CA GLU A 59 4.46 5.00 -0.54
C GLU A 59 3.61 3.79 -0.92
N LEU A 60 2.58 3.53 -0.11
CA LEU A 60 1.58 2.52 -0.38
C LEU A 60 0.44 3.18 -1.13
N ARG A 61 0.07 2.58 -2.25
CA ARG A 61 -1.00 3.03 -3.13
C ARG A 61 -1.92 1.88 -3.45
N TYR A 62 -3.15 2.22 -3.78
CA TYR A 62 -4.07 1.30 -4.42
C TYR A 62 -4.50 1.86 -5.76
N ARG A 63 -4.77 0.97 -6.71
CA ARG A 63 -5.31 1.31 -8.02
C ARG A 63 -6.49 0.42 -8.34
N TYR A 64 -7.52 1.03 -8.91
CA TYR A 64 -8.75 0.38 -9.30
C TYR A 64 -9.31 1.02 -10.58
N PRO A 65 -10.03 0.27 -11.42
CA PRO A 65 -10.66 0.82 -12.62
C PRO A 65 -11.95 1.57 -12.26
N VAL A 66 -12.11 2.77 -12.81
CA VAL A 66 -13.38 3.52 -12.88
C VAL A 66 -13.77 3.63 -14.35
N GLY A 67 -14.67 2.74 -14.79
CA GLY A 67 -14.94 2.56 -16.21
C GLY A 67 -13.67 2.09 -16.94
N GLU A 68 -13.18 2.88 -17.89
CA GLU A 68 -11.96 2.58 -18.66
C GLU A 68 -10.69 3.22 -18.07
N VAL A 69 -10.82 4.05 -17.02
CA VAL A 69 -9.70 4.83 -16.47
C VAL A 69 -9.22 4.18 -15.16
N PRO A 70 -7.93 3.83 -15.03
CA PRO A 70 -7.38 3.44 -13.75
C PRO A 70 -7.20 4.68 -12.85
N VAL A 71 -7.80 4.66 -11.68
CA VAL A 71 -7.59 5.65 -10.62
C VAL A 71 -6.62 5.08 -9.61
N ALA A 72 -5.71 5.92 -9.08
CA ALA A 72 -4.76 5.52 -8.06
C ALA A 72 -4.74 6.54 -6.93
N ASP A 73 -4.76 6.05 -5.70
CA ASP A 73 -4.80 6.84 -4.48
C ASP A 73 -3.74 6.34 -3.49
N SER A 74 -3.28 7.25 -2.62
CA SER A 74 -2.30 6.94 -1.59
C SER A 74 -3.00 6.42 -0.33
N VAL A 75 -2.49 5.32 0.21
CA VAL A 75 -2.85 4.81 1.55
C VAL A 75 -2.01 5.48 2.61
N GLY A 76 -0.72 5.73 2.31
CA GLY A 76 0.20 6.38 3.23
C GLY A 76 1.65 5.99 2.96
N ARG A 77 2.55 6.57 3.76
CA ARG A 77 4.00 6.41 3.61
C ARG A 77 4.61 5.73 4.82
N VAL A 78 5.64 4.91 4.59
CA VAL A 78 6.38 4.20 5.63
C VAL A 78 7.87 4.25 5.38
N SER A 79 8.67 4.19 6.43
CA SER A 79 10.13 4.40 6.32
C SER A 79 10.91 3.18 5.82
N THR A 80 10.32 1.98 5.83
CA THR A 80 11.02 0.73 5.48
C THR A 80 10.21 -0.15 4.54
N ARG A 81 10.91 -0.92 3.71
CA ARG A 81 10.29 -1.91 2.81
C ARG A 81 9.50 -2.99 3.57
N HIS A 82 9.99 -3.39 4.74
CA HIS A 82 9.30 -4.36 5.59
C HIS A 82 7.96 -3.80 6.10
N ALA A 83 7.95 -2.56 6.58
CA ALA A 83 6.70 -1.89 6.94
C ALA A 83 5.75 -1.75 5.74
N ALA A 84 6.30 -1.56 4.54
CA ALA A 84 5.49 -1.50 3.33
C ALA A 84 4.85 -2.86 2.99
N LEU A 85 5.59 -3.96 3.14
CA LEU A 85 5.05 -5.31 2.97
C LEU A 85 3.97 -5.64 3.99
N GLU A 86 4.19 -5.33 5.27
CA GLU A 86 3.17 -5.56 6.31
C GLU A 86 1.94 -4.68 6.08
N GLY A 87 2.12 -3.41 5.68
CA GLY A 87 1.02 -2.53 5.31
C GLY A 87 0.23 -3.01 4.09
N LEU A 88 0.91 -3.51 3.04
CA LEU A 88 0.27 -4.15 1.89
C LEU A 88 -0.53 -5.38 2.32
N LEU A 89 0.02 -6.23 3.17
CA LEU A 89 -0.66 -7.42 3.67
C LEU A 89 -1.92 -7.06 4.46
N GLU A 90 -1.82 -6.05 5.34
CA GLU A 90 -2.96 -5.55 6.10
C GLU A 90 -4.06 -4.97 5.18
N CYS A 91 -3.66 -4.22 4.14
CA CYS A 91 -4.58 -3.75 3.10
C CYS A 91 -5.29 -4.91 2.40
N MET A 92 -4.54 -5.95 2.02
CA MET A 92 -5.11 -7.14 1.36
C MET A 92 -6.13 -7.86 2.24
N HIS A 93 -5.84 -8.00 3.54
CA HIS A 93 -6.76 -8.60 4.50
C HIS A 93 -8.04 -7.76 4.64
N ARG A 94 -7.93 -6.45 4.88
CA ARG A 94 -9.11 -5.59 5.01
C ARG A 94 -9.98 -5.58 3.76
N VAL A 95 -9.38 -5.50 2.57
CA VAL A 95 -10.11 -5.59 1.31
C VAL A 95 -10.76 -6.96 1.14
N HIS A 96 -10.09 -8.04 1.56
CA HIS A 96 -10.65 -9.39 1.52
C HIS A 96 -11.85 -9.55 2.47
N ASP A 97 -11.74 -9.06 3.70
CA ASP A 97 -12.80 -9.14 4.72
C ASP A 97 -14.07 -8.34 4.37
N ARG A 98 -13.99 -7.39 3.43
CA ARG A 98 -15.13 -6.54 3.00
C ARG A 98 -15.59 -6.83 1.57
N VAL A 99 -15.04 -7.86 0.95
CA VAL A 99 -15.12 -8.00 -0.51
C VAL A 99 -16.50 -8.32 -1.07
N GLU A 100 -17.41 -8.85 -0.26
CA GLU A 100 -18.80 -9.09 -0.67
C GLU A 100 -19.60 -7.79 -0.79
N ASP A 101 -19.15 -6.72 -0.14
CA ASP A 101 -19.78 -5.40 -0.14
C ASP A 101 -19.06 -4.37 -1.02
N LEU A 102 -17.80 -4.64 -1.44
CA LEU A 102 -16.99 -3.69 -2.20
C LEU A 102 -17.43 -3.61 -3.67
N HIS A 103 -18.33 -2.68 -3.96
CA HIS A 103 -18.77 -2.35 -5.32
C HIS A 103 -18.33 -0.97 -5.77
N ASP A 104 -18.03 -0.08 -4.82
CA ASP A 104 -17.71 1.32 -5.10
C ASP A 104 -16.25 1.68 -4.72
N PRO A 105 -15.56 2.45 -5.57
CA PRO A 105 -14.29 3.12 -5.25
C PRO A 105 -14.18 3.75 -3.86
N LEU A 106 -15.23 4.42 -3.39
CA LEU A 106 -15.25 5.10 -2.10
C LEU A 106 -15.24 4.11 -0.93
N GLU A 107 -15.81 2.92 -1.11
CA GLU A 107 -15.79 1.87 -0.10
C GLU A 107 -14.38 1.28 0.03
N ILE A 108 -13.67 1.11 -1.10
CA ILE A 108 -12.26 0.69 -1.09
C ILE A 108 -11.42 1.72 -0.34
N GLN A 109 -11.62 3.01 -0.60
CA GLN A 109 -10.92 4.08 0.09
C GLN A 109 -11.20 4.04 1.60
N ALA A 110 -12.47 3.95 2.01
CA ALA A 110 -12.85 3.91 3.42
C ALA A 110 -12.27 2.70 4.16
N VAL A 111 -12.15 1.55 3.49
CA VAL A 111 -11.52 0.34 4.04
C VAL A 111 -10.01 0.53 4.22
N LEU A 112 -9.36 1.24 3.31
CA LEU A 112 -7.91 1.46 3.33
C LEU A 112 -7.48 2.62 4.24
N ASP A 113 -8.34 3.62 4.47
CA ASP A 113 -8.10 4.71 5.43
C ASP A 113 -7.96 4.18 6.88
N GLY A 114 -8.62 3.05 7.19
CA GLY A 114 -8.51 2.39 8.48
C GLY A 114 -7.20 1.60 8.69
N VAL A 115 -6.26 1.61 7.74
CA VAL A 115 -5.00 0.85 7.82
C VAL A 115 -4.00 1.44 8.80
N THR A 116 -3.51 0.61 9.72
CA THR A 116 -2.52 1.02 10.72
C THR A 116 -1.12 0.73 10.19
N LEU A 117 -0.50 1.72 9.57
CA LEU A 117 0.84 1.57 9.04
C LEU A 117 1.90 1.62 10.15
N GLY A 118 2.64 0.52 10.33
CA GLY A 118 3.85 0.54 11.14
C GLY A 118 4.91 1.48 10.54
N ASN A 119 5.67 2.18 11.38
CA ASN A 119 6.70 3.13 10.93
C ASN A 119 6.18 4.18 9.93
N PHE A 120 4.95 4.64 10.17
CA PHE A 120 4.29 5.68 9.39
C PHE A 120 5.15 6.94 9.30
N VAL A 121 5.31 7.45 8.08
CA VAL A 121 5.94 8.74 7.78
C VAL A 121 4.82 9.73 7.54
N PRO A 122 4.62 10.72 8.42
CA PRO A 122 3.53 11.68 8.28
C PRO A 122 3.75 12.56 7.05
N ASP A 123 2.72 12.73 6.23
CA ASP A 123 2.73 13.75 5.20
C ASP A 123 2.89 15.13 5.85
N GLY A 124 3.93 15.86 5.47
CA GLY A 124 4.33 17.13 6.08
C GLY A 124 3.32 18.27 5.89
N THR A 125 2.12 17.96 5.39
CA THR A 125 1.01 18.86 5.09
C THR A 125 -0.04 18.88 6.20
N SER A 126 0.26 18.39 7.41
CA SER A 126 -0.52 18.75 8.61
C SER A 126 -0.30 20.22 8.96
N LYS A 127 -0.86 21.10 8.14
CA LYS A 127 -1.16 22.47 8.52
C LYS A 127 -2.41 22.40 9.40
N VAL A 128 -2.21 22.18 10.70
CA VAL A 128 -3.26 22.40 11.70
C VAL A 128 -3.63 23.90 11.67
N PRO A 129 -4.93 24.24 11.65
CA PRO A 129 -5.40 25.62 11.63
C PRO A 129 -5.09 26.40 12.91
#